data_AF-A0A968PAX6-F1
#
_entry.id   AF-A0A968PAX6-F1
#
_cell.length_a   1.000
_cell.length_b   1.000
_cell.length_c   1.000
_cell.angle_alpha   90.00
_cell.angle_beta   90.00
_cell.angle_gamma   90.00
#
_symmetry.space_group_name_H-M   'P 1'
#
loop_
_entity.id
_entity.type
_entity.pdbx_description
1 polymer ?
#
loop_
_entity_poly.entity_id
_entity_poly.type
_entity_poly.pdbx_seq_one_letter_code
_entity_poly.pdbx_strand_id
1 'polypeptide(L)'
;MRVAEAPFEAKLARMLGASWVRHTNWNMVTPKPQGVDPGKFRALAQAYRDQGLHVMASISLVPQSLSSKPGDSSTSGDAGPLYSRVAPRDWNQWQQFMQDTAASVGDLIDYWEIGNEPNTPHHYWAGTVEEFTDLLKHAALGIRAGDPGATILTAGFTLDPSARGFLIACWRWGQATISTF
;
A
#
# COMPACT_ATOMS: atom_id res chain seq x y z
N MET A 1 7.90 -11.77 7.36
CA MET A 1 8.90 -11.41 8.39
C MET A 1 8.18 -11.10 9.70
N ARG A 2 8.65 -11.65 10.83
CA ARG A 2 8.17 -11.22 12.15
C ARG A 2 8.94 -9.95 12.54
N VAL A 3 8.30 -8.98 13.19
CA VAL A 3 8.95 -7.71 13.60
C VAL A 3 10.25 -7.93 14.40
N ALA A 4 10.31 -9.02 15.17
CA ALA A 4 11.50 -9.40 15.93
C ALA A 4 12.72 -9.81 15.07
N GLU A 5 12.52 -10.22 13.82
CA GLU A 5 13.58 -10.65 12.89
C GLU A 5 14.09 -9.50 12.02
N ALA A 6 13.35 -8.39 11.97
CA ALA A 6 13.65 -7.23 11.13
C ALA A 6 15.07 -6.65 11.29
N PRO A 7 15.63 -6.51 12.50
CA PRO A 7 16.99 -6.02 12.65
C PRO A 7 18.05 -6.92 12.01
N PHE A 8 17.81 -8.24 11.98
CA PHE A 8 18.73 -9.20 11.37
C PHE A 8 18.66 -9.17 9.85
N GLU A 9 17.45 -9.19 9.28
CA GLU A 9 17.24 -9.10 7.82
C GLU A 9 17.77 -7.77 7.26
N ALA A 10 17.50 -6.65 7.94
CA ALA A 10 18.05 -5.34 7.58
C ALA A 10 19.59 -5.34 7.54
N LYS A 11 20.22 -5.95 8.55
CA LYS A 11 21.69 -6.08 8.61
C LYS A 11 22.22 -6.90 7.44
N LEU A 12 21.56 -8.00 7.11
CA LEU A 12 21.93 -8.84 5.96
C LEU A 12 21.77 -8.07 4.64
N ALA A 13 20.67 -7.36 4.44
CA ALA A 13 20.47 -6.53 3.24
C ALA A 13 21.60 -5.51 3.05
N ARG A 14 21.98 -4.81 4.11
CA ARG A 14 23.16 -3.91 4.10
C ARG A 14 24.45 -4.66 3.77
N MET A 15 24.67 -5.84 4.37
CA MET A 15 25.88 -6.65 4.10
C MET A 15 25.96 -7.18 2.67
N LEU A 16 24.82 -7.34 2.00
CA LEU A 16 24.75 -7.66 0.57
C LEU A 16 25.01 -6.44 -0.32
N GLY A 17 25.22 -5.26 0.25
CA GLY A 17 25.46 -4.01 -0.47
C GLY A 17 24.19 -3.29 -0.91
N ALA A 18 23.02 -3.67 -0.39
CA ALA A 18 21.80 -2.93 -0.68
C ALA A 18 21.81 -1.57 0.02
N SER A 19 21.28 -0.54 -0.66
CA SER A 19 21.02 0.79 -0.09
C SER A 19 19.52 1.07 0.08
N TRP A 20 18.66 0.23 -0.48
CA TRP A 20 17.20 0.38 -0.52
C TRP A 20 16.51 -0.91 -0.14
N VAL A 21 15.38 -0.80 0.53
CA VAL A 21 14.41 -1.89 0.69
C VAL A 21 13.04 -1.45 0.20
N ARG A 22 12.39 -2.29 -0.61
CA ARG A 22 10.95 -2.21 -0.85
C ARG A 22 10.26 -3.09 0.18
N HIS A 23 9.64 -2.47 1.18
CA HIS A 23 8.88 -3.19 2.18
C HIS A 23 7.40 -3.16 1.83
N THR A 24 6.83 -4.33 1.55
CA THR A 24 5.40 -4.43 1.28
C THR A 24 4.63 -4.97 2.49
N ASN A 25 3.52 -4.32 2.79
CA ASN A 25 2.75 -4.53 4.00
C ASN A 25 1.84 -5.78 4.02
N TRP A 26 2.01 -6.77 3.13
CA TRP A 26 1.13 -7.94 2.95
C TRP A 26 0.71 -8.62 4.26
N ASN A 27 1.65 -8.72 5.20
CA ASN A 27 1.48 -9.39 6.49
C ASN A 27 1.40 -8.43 7.69
N MET A 28 1.58 -7.13 7.45
CA MET A 28 1.46 -6.08 8.48
C MET A 28 0.03 -5.55 8.54
N VAL A 29 -0.76 -5.84 7.50
CA VAL A 29 -2.21 -5.79 7.53
C VAL A 29 -2.72 -7.04 8.28
N THR A 30 -2.93 -6.88 9.60
CA THR A 30 -3.61 -7.77 10.58
C THR A 30 -2.77 -8.75 11.42
N PRO A 31 -3.15 -8.91 12.72
CA PRO A 31 -3.80 -10.17 13.12
C PRO A 31 -4.94 -10.04 14.16
N LYS A 32 -5.71 -8.95 14.15
CA LYS A 32 -7.01 -8.75 14.85
C LYS A 32 -7.85 -7.78 13.99
N PRO A 33 -9.19 -7.64 14.14
CA PRO A 33 -10.08 -7.16 13.07
C PRO A 33 -9.99 -5.63 12.77
N GLN A 34 -8.81 -5.01 12.77
CA GLN A 34 -8.64 -3.55 12.87
C GLN A 34 -7.35 -2.95 12.21
N GLY A 35 -6.71 -3.58 11.22
CA GLY A 35 -5.70 -2.88 10.36
C GLY A 35 -4.21 -2.97 10.72
N VAL A 36 -3.40 -2.10 10.10
CA VAL A 36 -1.93 -2.01 10.27
C VAL A 36 -1.63 -1.56 11.70
N ASP A 37 -0.75 -2.28 12.39
CA ASP A 37 -0.19 -1.83 13.67
C ASP A 37 0.92 -0.79 13.38
N PRO A 38 0.67 0.51 13.61
CA PRO A 38 1.61 1.56 13.24
C PRO A 38 2.92 1.45 14.02
N GLY A 39 2.88 0.94 15.26
CA GLY A 39 4.06 0.71 16.08
C GLY A 39 4.96 -0.37 15.49
N LYS A 40 4.36 -1.46 15.00
CA LYS A 40 5.11 -2.51 14.29
C LYS A 40 5.69 -2.02 12.97
N PHE A 41 4.93 -1.24 12.20
CA PHE A 41 5.43 -0.70 10.94
C PHE A 41 6.57 0.30 11.18
N ARG A 42 6.43 1.17 12.18
CA ARG A 42 7.49 2.10 12.58
C ARG A 42 8.75 1.37 13.03
N ALA A 43 8.63 0.40 13.94
CA ALA A 43 9.76 -0.37 14.45
C ALA A 43 10.53 -1.09 13.32
N LEU A 44 9.78 -1.60 12.33
CA LEU A 44 10.36 -2.20 11.15
C LEU A 44 11.09 -1.17 10.25
N ALA A 45 10.44 -0.05 9.93
CA ALA A 45 11.07 1.00 9.15
C ALA A 45 12.33 1.55 9.85
N GLN A 46 12.29 1.70 11.17
CA GLN A 46 13.42 2.09 11.99
C GLN A 46 14.56 1.08 11.90
N ALA A 47 14.27 -0.23 11.98
CA ALA A 47 15.29 -1.27 11.85
C ALA A 47 16.05 -1.20 10.51
N TYR A 48 15.38 -0.81 9.42
CA TYR A 48 16.03 -0.56 8.13
C TYR A 48 16.87 0.73 8.16
N ARG A 49 16.31 1.83 8.69
CA ARG A 49 17.02 3.11 8.81
C ARG A 49 18.28 3.00 9.68
N ASP A 50 18.24 2.23 10.76
CA ASP A 50 19.39 1.96 11.65
C ASP A 50 20.54 1.23 10.94
N GLN A 51 20.25 0.55 9.82
CA GLN A 51 21.26 -0.08 8.96
C GLN A 51 21.70 0.80 7.79
N GLY A 52 21.24 2.06 7.74
CA GLY A 52 21.53 3.01 6.68
C GLY A 52 20.77 2.73 5.37
N LEU A 53 19.70 1.94 5.42
CA LEU A 53 18.87 1.63 4.26
C LEU A 53 17.78 2.70 4.07
N HIS A 54 17.52 3.06 2.83
CA HIS A 54 16.32 3.79 2.43
C HIS A 54 15.12 2.85 2.32
N VAL A 55 13.92 3.36 2.61
CA VAL A 55 12.69 2.58 2.71
C VAL A 55 11.66 3.08 1.70
N MET A 56 11.29 2.20 0.77
CA MET A 56 10.08 2.33 -0.04
C MET A 56 8.98 1.50 0.62
N ALA A 57 7.97 2.17 1.17
CA ALA A 57 6.76 1.53 1.68
C ALA A 57 5.82 1.19 0.53
N SER A 58 5.34 -0.05 0.49
CA SER A 58 4.35 -0.50 -0.47
C SER A 58 3.07 -0.92 0.26
N ILE A 59 1.97 -0.21 -0.05
CA ILE A 59 0.65 -0.39 0.53
C ILE A 59 -0.22 -1.10 -0.49
N SER A 60 -0.17 -2.43 -0.48
CA SER A 60 -0.79 -3.24 -1.53
C SER A 60 -2.17 -3.77 -1.17
N LEU A 61 -2.54 -3.70 0.11
CA LEU A 61 -3.76 -4.33 0.64
C LEU A 61 -4.59 -3.37 1.49
N VAL A 62 -5.91 -3.53 1.43
CA VAL A 62 -6.88 -2.83 2.28
C VAL A 62 -7.11 -3.62 3.58
N PRO A 63 -7.07 -2.97 4.76
CA PRO A 63 -7.46 -3.60 6.02
C PRO A 63 -8.85 -4.26 5.99
N GLN A 64 -9.00 -5.42 6.63
CA GLN A 64 -10.30 -6.11 6.73
C GLN A 64 -11.41 -5.23 7.30
N SER A 65 -11.11 -4.41 8.31
CA SER A 65 -12.05 -3.46 8.91
C SER A 65 -12.53 -2.37 7.96
N LEU A 66 -11.72 -2.04 6.95
CA LEU A 66 -12.04 -1.04 5.95
C LEU A 66 -12.59 -1.67 4.67
N SER A 67 -12.48 -2.98 4.48
CA SER A 67 -12.92 -3.68 3.26
C SER A 67 -14.41 -3.52 2.97
N SER A 68 -14.77 -3.44 1.69
CA SER A 68 -16.15 -3.60 1.18
C SER A 68 -16.65 -5.06 1.26
N LYS A 69 -15.76 -6.03 1.42
CA LYS A 69 -16.08 -7.47 1.53
C LYS A 69 -15.42 -8.11 2.77
N PRO A 70 -15.64 -7.60 3.99
CA PRO A 70 -14.87 -8.01 5.17
C PRO A 70 -15.02 -9.50 5.55
N GLY A 71 -16.11 -10.16 5.10
CA GLY A 71 -16.37 -11.58 5.36
C GLY A 71 -15.79 -12.54 4.32
N ASP A 72 -15.20 -12.05 3.23
CA ASP A 72 -14.70 -12.91 2.15
C ASP A 72 -13.20 -13.19 2.31
N SER A 73 -12.89 -14.35 2.88
CA SER A 73 -11.52 -14.82 3.08
C SER A 73 -11.02 -15.72 1.94
N SER A 74 -11.70 -15.78 0.79
CA SER A 74 -11.25 -16.58 -0.35
C SER A 74 -9.90 -16.06 -0.87
N THR A 75 -9.00 -16.96 -1.22
CA THR A 75 -7.63 -16.61 -1.65
C THR A 75 -7.44 -16.87 -3.13
N SER A 76 -6.62 -16.04 -3.79
CA SER A 76 -6.16 -16.25 -5.16
C SER A 76 -4.64 -16.26 -5.20
N GLY A 77 -4.04 -17.44 -5.36
CA GLY A 77 -2.58 -17.62 -5.34
C GLY A 77 -1.92 -16.97 -4.12
N ASP A 78 -0.97 -16.07 -4.35
CA ASP A 78 -0.21 -15.36 -3.32
C ASP A 78 -0.82 -14.01 -2.91
N ALA A 79 -1.88 -13.52 -3.57
CA ALA A 79 -2.50 -12.20 -3.37
C ALA A 79 -3.21 -11.96 -2.02
N GLY A 80 -3.22 -12.95 -1.14
CA GLY A 80 -3.98 -12.91 0.10
C GLY A 80 -5.50 -13.05 -0.09
N PRO A 81 -6.29 -12.80 0.97
CA PRO A 81 -7.73 -12.97 0.96
C PRO A 81 -8.46 -11.88 0.16
N LEU A 82 -9.66 -12.18 -0.35
CA LEU A 82 -10.43 -11.25 -1.19
C LEU A 82 -10.73 -9.94 -0.47
N TYR A 83 -11.04 -9.97 0.82
CA TYR A 83 -11.33 -8.75 1.58
C TYR A 83 -10.19 -7.72 1.48
N SER A 84 -8.94 -8.13 1.27
CA SER A 84 -7.79 -7.22 1.30
C SER A 84 -7.43 -6.66 -0.07
N ARG A 85 -8.11 -7.08 -1.14
CA ARG A 85 -7.80 -6.76 -2.54
C ARG A 85 -9.00 -6.19 -3.29
N VAL A 86 -9.90 -5.53 -2.56
CA VAL A 86 -11.10 -4.84 -3.06
C VAL A 86 -11.14 -3.42 -2.49
N ALA A 87 -12.07 -2.60 -2.99
CA ALA A 87 -12.29 -1.25 -2.49
C ALA A 87 -12.60 -1.22 -0.98
N PRO A 88 -12.21 -0.14 -0.27
CA PRO A 88 -12.73 0.11 1.06
C PRO A 88 -14.24 0.40 1.00
N ARG A 89 -14.95 0.10 2.09
CA ARG A 89 -16.38 0.39 2.27
C ARG A 89 -16.67 1.89 2.47
N ASP A 90 -15.65 2.66 2.84
CA ASP A 90 -15.73 4.09 3.11
C ASP A 90 -14.39 4.75 2.74
N TRP A 91 -14.44 5.63 1.74
CA TRP A 91 -13.27 6.34 1.22
C TRP A 91 -12.67 7.35 2.21
N ASN A 92 -13.48 7.96 3.07
CA ASN A 92 -12.98 8.88 4.09
C ASN A 92 -12.22 8.13 5.18
N GLN A 93 -12.71 6.95 5.58
CA GLN A 93 -11.98 6.09 6.54
C GLN A 93 -10.67 5.59 5.94
N TRP A 94 -10.65 5.27 4.64
CA TRP A 94 -9.40 4.92 3.94
C TRP A 94 -8.42 6.09 3.91
N GLN A 95 -8.87 7.29 3.56
CA GLN A 95 -8.04 8.49 3.55
C GLN A 95 -7.47 8.80 4.95
N GLN A 96 -8.31 8.74 6.00
CA GLN A 96 -7.88 8.98 7.37
C GLN A 96 -6.84 7.94 7.82
N PHE A 97 -7.08 6.66 7.51
CA PHE A 97 -6.13 5.60 7.82
C PHE A 97 -4.75 5.85 7.16
N MET A 98 -4.74 6.32 5.91
CA MET A 98 -3.51 6.65 5.19
C MET A 98 -2.83 7.90 5.76
N GLN A 99 -3.60 8.88 6.21
CA GLN A 99 -3.08 10.06 6.93
C GLN A 99 -2.43 9.67 8.25
N ASP A 100 -3.11 8.89 9.08
CA ASP A 100 -2.60 8.45 10.39
C ASP A 100 -1.33 7.60 10.23
N THR A 101 -1.32 6.72 9.21
CA THR A 101 -0.16 5.90 8.88
C THR A 101 1.03 6.79 8.48
N ALA A 102 0.84 7.74 7.55
CA ALA A 102 1.90 8.63 7.11
C ALA A 102 2.40 9.55 8.23
N ALA A 103 1.51 10.10 9.06
CA ALA A 103 1.90 10.90 10.22
C ALA A 103 2.72 10.09 11.24
N SER A 104 2.45 8.79 11.38
CA SER A 104 3.15 7.92 12.33
C SER A 104 4.51 7.44 11.85
N VAL A 105 4.75 7.27 10.55
CA VAL A 105 5.98 6.64 10.03
C VAL A 105 6.66 7.37 8.88
N GLY A 106 6.08 8.45 8.36
CA GLY A 106 6.54 9.13 7.15
C GLY A 106 7.96 9.66 7.21
N ASP A 107 8.43 10.08 8.39
CA ASP A 107 9.83 10.47 8.63
C ASP A 107 10.83 9.32 8.38
N LEU A 108 10.38 8.07 8.35
CA LEU A 108 11.19 6.89 8.06
C LEU A 108 11.00 6.36 6.64
N ILE A 109 10.06 6.89 5.85
CA ILE A 109 9.73 6.40 4.51
C ILE A 109 10.17 7.40 3.44
N ASP A 110 10.94 6.96 2.45
CA ASP A 110 11.38 7.82 1.34
C ASP A 110 10.34 7.83 0.19
N TYR A 111 9.69 6.68 -0.07
CA TYR A 111 8.70 6.53 -1.13
C TYR A 111 7.50 5.71 -0.70
N TRP A 112 6.30 6.13 -1.11
CA TRP A 112 5.03 5.44 -0.87
C TRP A 112 4.45 4.89 -2.17
N GLU A 113 4.52 3.58 -2.37
CA GLU A 113 3.86 2.88 -3.48
C GLU A 113 2.46 2.42 -3.07
N ILE A 114 1.47 2.70 -3.90
CA ILE A 114 0.07 2.34 -3.64
C ILE A 114 -0.38 1.26 -4.62
N GLY A 115 -0.77 0.10 -4.09
CA GLY A 115 -1.15 -1.09 -4.84
C GLY A 115 0.03 -2.01 -5.16
N ASN A 116 -0.28 -3.12 -5.83
CA ASN A 116 0.70 -4.03 -6.44
C ASN A 116 0.01 -4.67 -7.64
N GLU A 117 0.53 -4.48 -8.84
CA GLU A 117 0.07 -5.16 -10.07
C GLU A 117 -1.46 -5.24 -10.22
N PRO A 118 -2.19 -4.11 -10.09
CA PRO A 118 -3.66 -4.11 -10.13
C PRO A 118 -4.22 -4.51 -11.50
N ASN A 119 -3.38 -4.46 -12.54
CA ASN A 119 -3.74 -4.87 -13.89
C ASN A 119 -3.73 -6.39 -14.08
N THR A 120 -3.21 -7.18 -13.13
CA THR A 120 -3.28 -8.63 -13.17
C THR A 120 -4.71 -9.06 -12.79
N PRO A 121 -5.53 -9.54 -13.75
CA PRO A 121 -6.97 -9.65 -13.55
C PRO A 121 -7.35 -10.50 -12.34
N HIS A 122 -8.07 -9.90 -11.40
CA HIS A 122 -8.57 -10.55 -10.18
C HIS A 122 -7.50 -11.21 -9.32
N HIS A 123 -6.23 -10.84 -9.45
CA HIS A 123 -5.15 -11.35 -8.61
C HIS A 123 -4.92 -10.42 -7.42
N TYR A 124 -4.16 -9.33 -7.59
CA TYR A 124 -3.89 -8.37 -6.52
C TYR A 124 -4.92 -7.25 -6.39
N TRP A 125 -5.82 -7.15 -7.36
CA TRP A 125 -6.97 -6.27 -7.31
C TRP A 125 -8.18 -6.96 -7.93
N ALA A 126 -9.29 -6.97 -7.21
CA ALA A 126 -10.55 -7.58 -7.62
C ALA A 126 -11.69 -6.55 -7.79
N GLY A 127 -11.41 -5.28 -7.50
CA GLY A 127 -12.34 -4.18 -7.77
C GLY A 127 -12.28 -3.71 -9.23
N THR A 128 -13.01 -2.64 -9.52
CA THR A 128 -12.98 -2.00 -10.85
C THR A 128 -11.77 -1.07 -11.00
N VAL A 129 -11.53 -0.57 -12.22
CA VAL A 129 -10.45 0.40 -12.48
C VAL A 129 -10.75 1.75 -11.82
N GLU A 130 -12.03 2.13 -11.81
CA GLU A 130 -12.53 3.33 -11.13
C GLU A 130 -12.28 3.24 -9.62
N GLU A 131 -12.65 2.12 -9.01
CA GLU A 131 -12.39 1.88 -7.58
C GLU A 131 -10.88 1.89 -7.26
N PHE A 132 -10.02 1.35 -8.13
CA PHE A 132 -8.57 1.44 -7.92
C PHE A 132 -8.06 2.88 -8.02
N THR A 133 -8.63 3.65 -8.96
CA THR A 133 -8.27 5.07 -9.13
C THR A 133 -8.65 5.88 -7.90
N ASP A 134 -9.84 5.63 -7.34
CA ASP A 134 -10.29 6.28 -6.11
C ASP A 134 -9.48 5.84 -4.90
N LEU A 135 -9.08 4.56 -4.83
CA LEU A 135 -8.14 4.04 -3.82
C LEU A 135 -6.82 4.81 -3.85
N LEU A 136 -6.22 4.97 -5.03
CA LEU A 136 -4.99 5.72 -5.22
C LEU A 136 -5.17 7.20 -4.84
N LYS A 137 -6.27 7.83 -5.28
CA LYS A 137 -6.58 9.24 -4.99
C LYS A 137 -6.70 9.51 -3.49
N HIS A 138 -7.53 8.74 -2.79
CA HIS A 138 -7.74 8.92 -1.35
C HIS A 138 -6.51 8.55 -0.53
N ALA A 139 -5.75 7.53 -0.94
CA ALA A 139 -4.47 7.23 -0.31
C ALA A 139 -3.47 8.37 -0.46
N ALA A 140 -3.35 8.94 -1.66
CA ALA A 140 -2.45 10.05 -1.92
C ALA A 140 -2.81 11.31 -1.13
N LEU A 141 -4.11 11.63 -1.01
CA LEU A 141 -4.60 12.74 -0.20
C LEU A 141 -4.28 12.54 1.29
N GLY A 142 -4.55 11.34 1.81
CA GLY A 142 -4.26 10.99 3.21
C GLY A 142 -2.76 11.09 3.50
N ILE A 143 -1.93 10.44 2.68
CA ILE A 143 -0.46 10.46 2.84
C ILE A 143 0.06 11.89 2.86
N ARG A 144 -0.33 12.74 1.91
CA ARG A 144 0.13 14.14 1.86
C ARG A 144 -0.33 14.96 3.06
N ALA A 145 -1.48 14.64 3.64
CA ALA A 145 -1.96 15.30 4.85
C ALA A 145 -1.16 14.88 6.09
N GLY A 146 -0.72 13.62 6.17
CA GLY A 146 0.10 13.12 7.29
C GLY A 146 1.60 13.41 7.14
N ASP A 147 2.09 13.46 5.91
CA ASP A 147 3.47 13.75 5.53
C ASP A 147 3.47 14.65 4.26
N PRO A 148 3.52 15.98 4.43
CA PRO A 148 3.54 16.92 3.30
C PRO A 148 4.74 16.77 2.37
N GLY A 149 5.83 16.14 2.83
CA GLY A 149 7.03 15.87 2.05
C GLY A 149 6.99 14.56 1.26
N ALA A 150 5.93 13.76 1.42
CA ALA A 150 5.84 12.43 0.85
C ALA A 150 5.96 12.41 -0.67
N THR A 151 6.82 11.52 -1.17
CA THR A 151 6.82 11.14 -2.58
C THR A 151 6.00 9.86 -2.78
N ILE A 152 5.00 9.95 -3.66
CA ILE A 152 4.05 8.85 -3.92
C ILE A 152 4.35 8.26 -5.30
N LEU A 153 4.47 6.94 -5.34
CA LEU A 153 4.67 6.13 -6.53
C LEU A 153 3.35 5.44 -6.89
N THR A 154 3.12 5.23 -8.19
CA THR A 154 2.04 4.34 -8.64
C THR A 154 2.36 2.90 -8.28
N ALA A 155 1.38 1.99 -8.32
CA ALA A 155 1.66 0.56 -8.28
C ALA A 155 2.70 0.15 -9.35
N GLY A 156 3.52 -0.86 -9.04
CA GLY A 156 4.19 -1.64 -10.08
C GLY A 156 3.17 -2.33 -10.96
N PHE A 157 3.24 -2.12 -12.28
CA PHE A 157 2.39 -2.79 -13.26
C PHE A 157 3.15 -3.95 -13.90
N THR A 158 2.46 -5.06 -14.18
CA THR A 158 3.07 -6.12 -14.99
C THR A 158 3.23 -5.66 -16.44
N LEU A 159 4.13 -6.31 -17.19
CA LEU A 159 4.33 -6.02 -18.62
C LEU A 159 3.21 -6.58 -19.52
N ASP A 160 2.14 -7.12 -18.94
CA ASP A 160 1.00 -7.62 -19.70
C ASP A 160 0.34 -6.46 -20.50
N PRO A 161 -0.14 -6.70 -21.73
CA PRO A 161 -0.80 -5.68 -22.56
C PRO A 161 -1.94 -4.92 -21.85
N SER A 162 -2.55 -5.51 -20.83
CA SER A 162 -3.56 -4.88 -19.97
C SER A 162 -3.06 -3.64 -19.22
N ALA A 163 -1.77 -3.54 -18.88
CA ALA A 163 -1.22 -2.44 -18.07
C ALA A 163 -1.47 -1.07 -18.73
N ARG A 164 -1.24 -0.97 -20.04
CA ARG A 164 -1.50 0.27 -20.80
C ARG A 164 -2.97 0.67 -20.75
N GLY A 165 -3.87 -0.29 -20.98
CA GLY A 165 -5.32 -0.04 -20.96
C GLY A 165 -5.79 0.39 -19.57
N PHE A 166 -5.30 -0.29 -18.53
CA PHE A 166 -5.62 0.00 -17.14
C PHE A 166 -5.20 1.42 -16.74
N LEU A 167 -3.96 1.83 -17.07
CA LEU A 167 -3.46 3.19 -16.79
C LEU A 167 -4.25 4.28 -17.53
N ILE A 168 -4.59 4.05 -18.81
CA ILE A 168 -5.42 4.99 -19.57
C ILE A 168 -6.81 5.14 -18.94
N ALA A 169 -7.41 4.03 -18.50
CA ALA A 169 -8.71 4.05 -17.84
C ALA A 169 -8.64 4.78 -16.49
N CYS A 170 -7.59 4.55 -15.68
CA CYS A 170 -7.37 5.31 -14.44
C CYS A 170 -7.27 6.82 -14.71
N TRP A 171 -6.47 7.21 -15.71
CA TRP A 171 -6.31 8.62 -16.05
C TRP A 171 -7.63 9.27 -16.50
N ARG A 172 -8.42 8.57 -17.34
CA ARG A 172 -9.73 9.07 -17.79
C ARG A 172 -10.71 9.27 -16.63
N TRP A 173 -10.79 8.30 -15.71
CA TRP A 173 -11.62 8.41 -14.52
C TRP A 173 -11.19 9.59 -13.64
N GLY A 174 -9.88 9.71 -13.40
CA GLY A 174 -9.31 10.81 -12.62
C GLY A 174 -9.64 12.20 -13.19
N GLN A 175 -9.60 12.39 -14.50
CA GLN A 175 -9.97 13.66 -15.14
C GLN A 175 -11.46 14.00 -14.93
N ALA A 176 -12.36 13.02 -15.11
CA ALA A 176 -13.79 13.24 -14.97
C ALA A 176 -14.20 13.65 -13.54
N THR A 177 -13.48 13.17 -12.53
CA THR A 177 -13.76 13.47 -11.11
C THR A 177 -13.06 14.72 -10.57
N ILE A 178 -12.17 15.36 -11.35
CA ILE A 178 -11.57 16.66 -11.01
C ILE A 178 -12.50 17.81 -11.40
N SER A 179 -13.29 17.66 -12.47
CA SER A 179 -14.20 18.70 -12.96
C SER A 179 -15.50 18.86 -12.15
N THR A 180 -15.66 18.13 -11.05
CA THR A 180 -16.87 18.08 -10.22
C THR A 180 -16.67 18.62 -8.80
N PHE A 181 -15.52 19.25 -8.52
CA PHE A 181 -15.22 19.98 -7.29
C PHE A 181 -14.95 21.46 -7.57
#